data_AF-A0A358M890-F1
#
_entry.id   AF-A0A358M890-F1
#
_cell.length_a   1.000
_cell.length_b   1.000
_cell.length_c   1.000
_cell.angle_alpha   90.00
_cell.angle_beta   90.00
_cell.angle_gamma   90.00
#
_symmetry.space_group_name_H-M   'P 1'
#
loop_
_entity.id
_entity.type
_entity.pdbx_description
1 polymer ?
#
loop_
_entity_poly.entity_id
_entity_poly.type
_entity_poly.pdbx_seq_one_letter_code
_entity_poly.pdbx_strand_id
1 'polypeptide(L)'
;MAESKYRHLKCIVLFPLIILYFEIVFRIFTTGNFFSSSFFPMLFFSLAYGGIGYLLSSLHKNIKVNKGIAAALIFLTCLLYIVQFLIYKQFKQFYDINTMTGGAGDAITSYFSEIMHLIFRQGGIFVILLFLLPFILYLIFSSRLIPAIRGNIATRIVSVAASVISYVIALVLVFTSSIYAPVYRTQYNFQSAVSNFGLITGMRLDLQNNLFGGDLSFEEEDTTAFYTSGTDEAEEHPEKPPAEEPTASPIVYGYNTIDIDFDQLNENASDQIKALNEYVQSLAPSRQNEYTGLFKGKNLILITAEAFSAEVIDPELTPTLYRLATKGINFTDYYQPSSAGTTGGEYQIIFGMMPTDGGMSFKNTSDHLNYYTMGSQLNRLGYYGKAFHNNSY
;
A
#
# COMPACT_ATOMS: atom_id res chain seq x y z
N MET A 1 51.69 5.11 -4.40
CA MET A 1 50.84 3.90 -4.18
C MET A 1 49.63 4.19 -3.27
N ALA A 2 49.79 4.97 -2.18
CA ALA A 2 48.68 5.35 -1.30
C ALA A 2 47.60 6.20 -2.00
N GLU A 3 47.98 7.21 -2.79
CA GLU A 3 47.06 8.13 -3.46
C GLU A 3 46.10 7.45 -4.46
N SER A 4 46.54 6.37 -5.11
CA SER A 4 45.70 5.53 -5.98
C SER A 4 44.66 4.74 -5.17
N LYS A 5 45.04 4.16 -4.03
CA LYS A 5 44.15 3.34 -3.18
C LYS A 5 42.99 4.17 -2.60
N TYR A 6 43.25 5.40 -2.13
CA TYR A 6 42.22 6.31 -1.64
C TYR A 6 41.25 6.79 -2.74
N ARG A 7 41.73 6.95 -3.98
CA ARG A 7 40.89 7.37 -5.11
C ARG A 7 39.88 6.28 -5.49
N HIS A 8 40.26 5.01 -5.40
CA HIS A 8 39.36 3.89 -5.66
C HIS A 8 38.29 3.70 -4.57
N LEU A 9 38.66 3.88 -3.30
CA LEU A 9 37.73 3.75 -2.18
C LEU A 9 36.60 4.80 -2.22
N LYS A 10 36.93 6.05 -2.58
CA LYS A 10 35.95 7.13 -2.77
C LYS A 10 34.89 6.79 -3.84
N CYS A 11 35.26 6.03 -4.87
CA CYS A 11 34.33 5.65 -5.93
C CYS A 11 33.35 4.54 -5.50
N ILE A 12 33.80 3.59 -4.66
CA ILE A 12 32.95 2.50 -4.15
C ILE A 12 31.82 3.04 -3.27
N VAL A 13 32.11 4.08 -2.48
CA VAL A 13 31.18 4.64 -1.49
C VAL A 13 30.22 5.68 -2.10
N LEU A 14 30.53 6.24 -3.27
CA LEU A 14 29.73 7.30 -3.90
C LEU A 14 28.27 6.88 -4.15
N PHE A 15 28.04 5.78 -4.86
CA PHE A 15 26.68 5.31 -5.17
C PHE A 15 25.89 4.93 -3.91
N PRO A 16 26.46 4.17 -2.94
CA PRO A 16 25.83 3.95 -1.65
C PRO A 16 25.40 5.24 -0.95
N LEU A 17 26.25 6.27 -0.93
CA LEU A 17 25.90 7.56 -0.33
C LEU A 17 24.80 8.29 -1.09
N ILE A 18 24.79 8.22 -2.43
CA ILE A 18 23.76 8.85 -3.25
C ILE A 18 22.40 8.18 -3.02
N ILE A 19 22.35 6.85 -3.01
CA ILE A 19 21.11 6.11 -2.76
C ILE A 19 20.62 6.37 -1.34
N LEU A 20 21.51 6.29 -0.34
CA LEU A 20 21.15 6.59 1.04
C LEU A 20 20.66 8.04 1.18
N TYR A 21 21.30 8.99 0.50
CA TYR A 21 20.84 10.38 0.47
C TYR A 21 19.42 10.49 -0.09
N PHE A 22 19.11 9.81 -1.20
CA PHE A 22 17.76 9.80 -1.76
C PHE A 22 16.74 9.20 -0.80
N GLU A 23 17.02 8.05 -0.19
CA GLU A 23 16.15 7.44 0.81
C GLU A 23 15.90 8.36 2.01
N ILE A 24 16.95 9.03 2.51
CA ILE A 24 16.84 9.95 3.65
C ILE A 24 15.97 11.16 3.29
N VAL A 25 16.25 11.83 2.17
CA VAL A 25 15.46 12.97 1.71
C VAL A 25 14.00 12.54 1.51
N PHE A 26 13.79 11.42 0.83
CA PHE A 26 12.46 10.88 0.59
C PHE A 26 11.71 10.61 1.88
N ARG A 27 12.32 9.93 2.84
CA ARG A 27 11.73 9.63 4.15
C ARG A 27 11.38 10.89 4.94
N ILE A 28 12.26 11.89 4.96
CA ILE A 28 12.02 13.17 5.66
C ILE A 28 10.76 13.87 5.11
N PHE A 29 10.58 13.88 3.79
CA PHE A 29 9.48 14.59 3.15
C PHE A 29 8.22 13.73 2.91
N THR A 30 8.22 12.46 3.34
CA THR A 30 7.08 11.56 3.18
C THR A 30 6.62 10.95 4.50
N THR A 31 7.31 9.93 5.03
CA THR A 31 6.88 9.17 6.22
C THR A 31 7.27 9.82 7.54
N GLY A 32 8.18 10.80 7.54
CA GLY A 32 8.51 11.67 8.69
C GLY A 32 9.26 11.00 9.84
N ASN A 33 9.17 9.68 10.02
CA ASN A 33 9.78 8.96 11.15
C ASN A 33 11.19 8.43 10.80
N PHE A 34 12.17 9.34 10.90
CA PHE A 34 13.58 9.06 10.57
C PHE A 34 14.24 8.03 11.50
N PHE A 35 13.92 8.04 12.80
CA PHE A 35 14.58 7.20 13.82
C PHE A 35 13.85 5.90 14.13
N SER A 36 12.97 5.45 13.25
CA SER A 36 12.34 4.13 13.40
C SER A 36 13.31 2.99 13.12
N SER A 37 13.05 1.82 13.69
CA SER A 37 13.82 0.57 13.46
C SER A 37 13.93 0.20 11.98
N SER A 38 13.01 0.69 11.14
CA SER A 38 13.02 0.51 9.69
C SER A 38 14.21 1.19 8.97
N PHE A 39 14.88 2.12 9.64
CA PHE A 39 16.08 2.77 9.09
C PHE A 39 17.22 1.77 8.83
N PHE A 40 17.39 0.74 9.67
CA PHE A 40 18.52 -0.18 9.52
C PHE A 40 18.39 -1.11 8.31
N PRO A 41 17.26 -1.80 8.07
CA PRO A 41 17.05 -2.52 6.82
C PRO A 41 17.26 -1.62 5.59
N MET A 42 16.66 -0.42 5.58
CA MET A 42 16.78 0.55 4.49
C MET A 42 18.25 0.96 4.24
N LEU A 43 19.02 1.22 5.29
CA LEU A 43 20.43 1.56 5.22
C LEU A 43 21.23 0.44 4.53
N PHE A 44 21.09 -0.79 5.01
CA PHE A 44 21.85 -1.92 4.46
C PHE A 44 21.43 -2.29 3.03
N PHE A 45 20.15 -2.17 2.69
CA PHE A 45 19.70 -2.28 1.30
C PHE A 45 20.28 -1.17 0.41
N SER A 46 20.30 0.08 0.89
CA SER A 46 20.91 1.22 0.16
C SER A 46 22.39 0.99 -0.13
N LEU A 47 23.14 0.48 0.86
CA LEU A 47 24.54 0.11 0.69
C LEU A 47 24.71 -1.00 -0.35
N ALA A 48 23.83 -2.02 -0.32
CA ALA A 48 23.85 -3.13 -1.26
C ALA A 48 23.63 -2.65 -2.71
N TYR A 49 22.56 -1.90 -2.97
CA TYR A 49 22.23 -1.39 -4.31
C TYR A 49 23.26 -0.37 -4.80
N GLY A 50 23.85 0.40 -3.89
CA GLY A 50 24.90 1.36 -4.24
C GLY A 50 26.12 0.69 -4.85
N GLY A 51 26.56 -0.44 -4.31
CA GLY A 51 27.67 -1.19 -4.90
C GLY A 51 27.34 -1.76 -6.29
N ILE A 52 26.08 -2.12 -6.57
CA ILE A 52 25.64 -2.51 -7.93
C ILE A 52 25.78 -1.32 -8.90
N GLY A 53 25.36 -0.12 -8.49
CA GLY A 53 25.54 1.10 -9.29
C GLY A 53 27.01 1.40 -9.61
N TYR A 54 27.91 1.20 -8.64
CA TYR A 54 29.35 1.29 -8.86
C TYR A 54 29.87 0.25 -9.86
N LEU A 55 29.40 -1.00 -9.77
CA LEU A 55 29.81 -2.05 -10.69
C LEU A 55 29.42 -1.69 -12.12
N LEU A 56 28.13 -1.40 -12.38
CA LEU A 56 27.63 -1.06 -13.71
C LEU A 56 28.36 0.13 -14.33
N SER A 57 28.67 1.15 -13.53
CA SER A 57 29.39 2.33 -13.98
C SER A 57 30.93 2.16 -14.05
N SER A 58 31.47 0.97 -13.79
CA SER A 58 32.92 0.74 -13.83
C SER A 58 33.37 -0.35 -14.80
N LEU A 59 32.44 -1.08 -15.44
CA LEU A 59 32.74 -2.25 -16.28
C LEU A 59 33.44 -1.90 -17.60
N HIS A 60 33.04 -0.81 -18.26
CA HIS A 60 33.45 -0.53 -19.62
C HIS A 60 34.88 0.02 -19.71
N LYS A 61 35.58 -0.25 -20.82
CA LYS A 61 36.97 0.19 -21.04
C LYS A 61 37.07 1.71 -21.28
N ASN A 62 36.08 2.28 -21.95
CA ASN A 62 35.99 3.72 -22.22
C ASN A 62 35.40 4.48 -21.01
N ILE A 63 36.19 5.39 -20.46
CA ILE A 63 35.87 6.25 -19.31
C ILE A 63 34.63 7.11 -19.58
N LYS A 64 34.45 7.59 -20.83
CA LYS A 64 33.29 8.43 -21.19
C LYS A 64 31.98 7.65 -21.09
N VAL A 65 31.99 6.38 -21.47
CA VAL A 65 30.81 5.50 -21.39
C VAL A 65 30.45 5.24 -19.93
N ASN A 66 31.43 4.89 -19.09
CA ASN A 66 31.23 4.72 -17.65
C ASN A 66 30.64 5.98 -16.99
N LYS A 67 31.12 7.16 -17.38
CA LYS A 67 30.56 8.43 -16.90
C LYS A 67 29.11 8.64 -17.33
N GLY A 68 28.78 8.28 -18.56
CA GLY A 68 27.41 8.32 -19.08
C GLY A 68 26.50 7.35 -18.35
N ILE A 69 26.94 6.11 -18.11
CA ILE A 69 26.19 5.11 -17.34
C ILE A 69 25.92 5.63 -15.92
N ALA A 70 26.94 6.15 -15.23
CA ALA A 70 26.73 6.67 -13.88
C ALA A 70 25.79 7.88 -13.86
N ALA A 71 25.92 8.81 -14.81
CA ALA A 71 24.99 9.93 -14.94
C ALA A 71 23.55 9.44 -15.15
N ALA A 72 23.36 8.47 -16.04
CA ALA A 72 22.06 7.87 -16.33
C ALA A 72 21.46 7.16 -15.11
N LEU A 73 22.25 6.35 -14.38
CA LEU A 73 21.79 5.67 -13.18
C LEU A 73 21.36 6.66 -12.10
N ILE A 74 22.17 7.70 -11.84
CA ILE A 74 21.83 8.73 -10.84
C ILE A 74 20.58 9.50 -11.28
N PHE A 75 20.48 9.88 -12.56
CA PHE A 75 19.33 10.61 -13.09
C PHE A 75 18.03 9.79 -13.06
N LEU A 76 18.07 8.53 -13.50
CA LEU A 76 16.90 7.65 -13.49
C LEU A 76 16.43 7.35 -12.06
N THR A 77 17.38 7.12 -11.14
CA THR A 77 17.06 6.95 -9.72
C THR A 77 16.44 8.24 -9.17
N CYS A 78 17.04 9.39 -9.44
CA CYS A 78 16.50 10.70 -9.06
C CYS A 78 15.06 10.91 -9.56
N LEU A 79 14.79 10.60 -10.83
CA LEU A 79 13.46 10.72 -11.44
C LEU A 79 12.44 9.83 -10.72
N LEU A 80 12.81 8.60 -10.36
CA LEU A 80 11.97 7.67 -9.61
C LEU A 80 11.52 8.28 -8.27
N TYR A 81 12.45 8.85 -7.50
CA TYR A 81 12.13 9.49 -6.21
C TYR A 81 11.28 10.75 -6.39
N ILE A 82 11.54 11.57 -7.42
CA ILE A 82 10.74 12.76 -7.71
C ILE A 82 9.29 12.38 -8.02
N VAL A 83 9.09 11.39 -8.90
CA VAL A 83 7.75 10.91 -9.28
C VAL A 83 7.00 10.42 -8.04
N GLN A 84 7.61 9.53 -7.25
CA GLN A 84 6.99 9.01 -6.04
C GLN A 84 6.74 10.08 -4.97
N PHE A 85 7.62 11.08 -4.86
CA PHE A 85 7.41 12.19 -3.95
C PHE A 85 6.19 13.03 -4.36
N LEU A 86 6.03 13.31 -5.65
CA LEU A 86 4.87 14.07 -6.15
C LEU A 86 3.56 13.30 -5.96
N ILE A 87 3.58 11.98 -6.23
CA ILE A 87 2.45 11.08 -5.97
C ILE A 87 2.09 11.14 -4.48
N TYR A 88 3.06 10.94 -3.58
CA TYR A 88 2.82 11.02 -2.15
C TYR A 88 2.33 12.40 -1.71
N LYS A 89 2.86 13.48 -2.29
CA LYS A 89 2.44 14.85 -1.94
C LYS A 89 0.94 15.06 -2.21
N GLN A 90 0.45 14.53 -3.34
CA GLN A 90 -0.94 14.59 -3.77
C GLN A 90 -1.85 13.62 -2.99
N PHE A 91 -1.47 12.34 -2.93
CA PHE A 91 -2.37 11.26 -2.50
C PHE A 91 -2.05 10.71 -1.11
N LYS A 92 -0.94 11.12 -0.50
CA LYS A 92 -0.43 10.58 0.79
C LYS A 92 -0.19 9.07 0.77
N GLN A 93 0.01 8.51 -0.41
CA GLN A 93 0.29 7.10 -0.66
C GLN A 93 1.37 6.97 -1.73
N PHE A 94 2.10 5.85 -1.70
CA PHE A 94 3.03 5.45 -2.74
C PHE A 94 2.31 4.56 -3.74
N TYR A 95 2.57 4.73 -5.03
CA TYR A 95 1.93 3.93 -6.08
C TYR A 95 2.86 2.81 -6.51
N ASP A 96 2.37 1.58 -6.53
CA ASP A 96 3.06 0.44 -7.13
C ASP A 96 3.21 0.62 -8.65
N ILE A 97 3.98 -0.25 -9.30
CA ILE A 97 4.31 -0.17 -10.73
C ILE A 97 3.04 -0.25 -11.61
N ASN A 98 2.06 -1.08 -11.25
CA ASN A 98 0.83 -1.23 -12.04
C ASN A 98 -0.06 0.00 -11.91
N THR A 99 -0.22 0.52 -10.70
CA THR A 99 -0.95 1.78 -10.47
C THR A 99 -0.29 2.94 -11.20
N MET A 100 1.04 3.06 -11.13
CA MET A 100 1.78 4.09 -11.85
C MET A 100 1.61 3.99 -13.37
N THR A 101 1.68 2.78 -13.93
CA THR A 101 1.56 2.57 -15.38
C THR A 101 0.12 2.73 -15.87
N GLY A 102 -0.87 2.27 -15.09
CA GLY A 102 -2.28 2.42 -15.39
C GLY A 102 -2.76 3.87 -15.40
N GLY A 103 -2.21 4.72 -14.52
CA GLY A 103 -2.54 6.15 -14.44
C GLY A 103 -1.64 7.07 -15.27
N ALA A 104 -0.50 6.58 -15.81
CA ALA A 104 0.51 7.42 -16.46
C ALA A 104 -0.01 8.19 -17.70
N GLY A 105 -0.94 7.58 -18.46
CA GLY A 105 -1.52 8.19 -19.65
C GLY A 105 -2.31 9.46 -19.32
N ASP A 106 -3.23 9.35 -18.36
CA ASP A 106 -4.13 10.45 -17.98
C ASP A 106 -3.42 11.48 -17.08
N ALA A 107 -2.37 11.08 -16.35
CA ALA A 107 -1.58 11.96 -15.49
C ALA A 107 -1.00 13.19 -16.22
N ILE A 108 -0.49 12.99 -17.45
CA ILE A 108 0.17 14.07 -18.20
C ILE A 108 -0.85 14.97 -18.90
N THR A 109 -1.99 14.44 -19.33
CA THR A 109 -3.00 15.21 -20.08
C THR A 109 -4.01 15.90 -19.19
N SER A 110 -4.46 15.22 -18.14
CA SER A 110 -5.58 15.65 -17.30
C SER A 110 -5.15 16.24 -15.97
N TYR A 111 -3.93 15.94 -15.50
CA TYR A 111 -3.44 16.36 -14.18
C TYR A 111 -2.18 17.25 -14.22
N PHE A 112 -1.80 17.78 -15.40
CA PHE A 112 -0.60 18.60 -15.54
C PHE A 112 -0.66 19.89 -14.70
N SER A 113 -1.82 20.54 -14.65
CA SER A 113 -2.03 21.77 -13.88
C SER A 113 -1.80 21.51 -12.39
N GLU A 114 -2.30 20.38 -11.90
CA GLU A 114 -2.19 19.88 -10.54
C GLU A 114 -0.73 19.58 -10.22
N ILE A 115 0.00 18.91 -11.12
CA ILE A 115 1.45 18.67 -10.98
C ILE A 115 2.21 20.00 -10.87
N MET A 116 1.94 20.99 -11.73
CA MET A 116 2.57 22.31 -11.65
C MET A 116 2.24 23.02 -10.32
N HIS A 117 1.00 22.89 -9.84
CA HIS A 117 0.58 23.43 -8.55
C HIS A 117 1.34 22.78 -7.39
N LEU A 118 1.52 21.44 -7.40
CA LEU A 118 2.30 20.69 -6.41
C LEU A 118 3.78 21.14 -6.40
N ILE A 119 4.36 21.33 -7.59
CA ILE A 119 5.77 21.73 -7.75
C ILE A 119 5.97 23.17 -7.25
N PHE A 120 5.23 24.14 -7.79
CA PHE A 120 5.54 25.56 -7.58
C PHE A 120 4.78 26.19 -6.43
N ARG A 121 3.46 25.96 -6.34
CA ARG A 121 2.62 26.64 -5.34
C ARG A 121 2.69 26.00 -3.97
N GLN A 122 2.81 24.67 -3.92
CA GLN A 122 2.93 23.93 -2.67
C GLN A 122 4.38 23.67 -2.25
N GLY A 123 5.36 24.34 -2.87
CA GLY A 123 6.77 24.25 -2.48
C GLY A 123 7.46 22.91 -2.78
N GLY A 124 6.89 22.06 -3.64
CA GLY A 124 7.52 20.80 -4.06
C GLY A 124 8.88 21.00 -4.75
N ILE A 125 9.09 22.16 -5.36
CA ILE A 125 10.33 22.53 -6.06
C ILE A 125 11.57 22.41 -5.17
N PHE A 126 11.48 22.78 -3.90
CA PHE A 126 12.62 22.68 -2.98
C PHE A 126 13.09 21.22 -2.83
N VAL A 127 12.15 20.30 -2.62
CA VAL A 127 12.45 18.87 -2.48
C VAL A 127 12.96 18.27 -3.79
N ILE A 128 12.39 18.69 -4.93
CA ILE A 128 12.88 18.29 -6.25
C ILE A 128 14.34 18.73 -6.46
N LEU A 129 14.69 19.96 -6.06
CA LEU A 129 16.07 20.44 -6.14
C LEU A 129 17.02 19.63 -5.24
N LEU A 130 16.56 19.16 -4.07
CA LEU A 130 17.33 18.24 -3.24
C LEU A 130 17.57 16.90 -3.97
N PHE A 131 16.54 16.32 -4.60
CA PHE A 131 16.73 15.11 -5.40
C PHE A 131 17.64 15.33 -6.61
N LEU A 132 17.61 16.51 -7.24
CA LEU A 132 18.50 16.83 -8.36
C LEU A 132 19.95 17.10 -7.91
N LEU A 133 20.18 17.39 -6.63
CA LEU A 133 21.49 17.80 -6.11
C LEU A 133 22.60 16.78 -6.40
N PRO A 134 22.47 15.47 -6.10
CA PRO A 134 23.52 14.49 -6.43
C PRO A 134 23.83 14.42 -7.93
N PHE A 135 22.82 14.58 -8.79
CA PHE A 135 23.01 14.59 -10.24
C PHE A 135 23.77 15.85 -10.71
N ILE A 136 23.38 17.02 -10.22
CA ILE A 136 24.05 18.30 -10.54
C ILE A 136 25.50 18.27 -10.05
N LEU A 137 25.73 17.84 -8.82
CA LEU A 137 27.08 17.68 -8.25
C LEU A 137 27.90 16.68 -9.06
N TYR A 138 27.29 15.55 -9.47
CA TYR A 138 27.94 14.59 -10.35
C TYR A 138 28.38 15.26 -11.66
N LEU A 139 27.53 16.04 -12.33
CA LEU A 139 27.90 16.71 -13.59
C LEU A 139 29.05 17.70 -13.42
N ILE A 140 28.95 18.61 -12.43
CA ILE A 140 29.95 19.67 -12.16
C ILE A 140 31.31 19.06 -11.80
N PHE A 141 31.29 18.05 -10.92
CA PHE A 141 32.52 17.46 -10.38
C PHE A 141 32.94 16.17 -11.08
N SER A 142 32.24 15.72 -12.12
CA SER A 142 32.55 14.48 -12.86
C SER A 142 33.98 14.45 -13.40
N SER A 143 34.61 15.60 -13.63
CA SER A 143 36.01 15.72 -14.05
C SER A 143 37.01 15.54 -12.91
N ARG A 144 36.63 15.81 -11.65
CA ARG A 144 37.51 15.85 -10.46
C ARG A 144 37.23 14.74 -9.44
N LEU A 145 35.96 14.43 -9.15
CA LEU A 145 35.54 13.46 -8.13
C LEU A 145 35.41 12.04 -8.68
N ILE A 146 35.24 11.91 -10.00
CA ILE A 146 34.86 10.65 -10.65
C ILE A 146 35.78 10.44 -11.84
N PRO A 147 37.07 10.19 -11.60
CA PRO A 147 37.77 9.43 -12.60
C PRO A 147 37.09 8.06 -12.56
N ALA A 148 36.27 7.78 -13.57
CA ALA A 148 35.85 6.44 -13.94
C ALA A 148 37.10 5.66 -14.37
N ILE A 149 38.04 5.50 -13.44
CA ILE A 149 39.15 4.59 -13.54
C ILE A 149 38.43 3.25 -13.56
N ARG A 150 38.62 2.50 -14.64
CA ARG A 150 38.36 1.07 -14.68
C ARG A 150 38.77 0.51 -13.30
N GLY A 151 37.80 0.22 -12.45
CA GLY A 151 38.08 -0.29 -11.11
C GLY A 151 38.99 -1.50 -11.29
N ASN A 152 40.07 -1.58 -10.54
CA ASN A 152 40.88 -2.80 -10.60
C ASN A 152 39.97 -3.97 -10.17
N ILE A 153 40.23 -5.17 -10.68
CA ILE A 153 39.42 -6.36 -10.38
C ILE A 153 39.23 -6.50 -8.86
N ALA A 154 40.27 -6.23 -8.08
CA ALA A 154 40.21 -6.19 -6.62
C ALA A 154 39.16 -5.21 -6.06
N THR A 155 39.01 -4.00 -6.60
CA THR A 155 38.05 -3.01 -6.10
C THR A 155 36.61 -3.39 -6.47
N ARG A 156 36.43 -4.06 -7.62
CA ARG A 156 35.13 -4.62 -8.01
C ARG A 156 34.74 -5.79 -7.12
N ILE A 157 35.69 -6.70 -6.82
CA ILE A 157 35.47 -7.81 -5.88
C ILE A 157 35.09 -7.28 -4.51
N VAL A 158 35.82 -6.28 -4.00
CA VAL A 158 35.47 -5.64 -2.71
C VAL A 158 34.09 -5.01 -2.75
N SER A 159 33.70 -4.34 -3.84
CA SER A 159 32.36 -3.78 -3.97
C SER A 159 31.27 -4.85 -4.01
N VAL A 160 31.48 -5.96 -4.75
CA VAL A 160 30.55 -7.10 -4.78
C VAL A 160 30.42 -7.69 -3.38
N ALA A 161 31.54 -7.97 -2.72
CA ALA A 161 31.55 -8.55 -1.38
C ALA A 161 30.83 -7.64 -0.37
N ALA A 162 31.10 -6.33 -0.41
CA ALA A 162 30.40 -5.35 0.43
C ALA A 162 28.90 -5.33 0.14
N SER A 163 28.49 -5.32 -1.14
CA SER A 163 27.08 -5.37 -1.52
C SER A 163 26.38 -6.64 -1.01
N VAL A 164 27.01 -7.80 -1.17
CA VAL A 164 26.46 -9.08 -0.73
C VAL A 164 26.34 -9.11 0.79
N ILE A 165 27.38 -8.71 1.52
CA ILE A 165 27.36 -8.65 2.98
C ILE A 165 26.26 -7.71 3.47
N SER A 166 26.17 -6.49 2.91
CA SER A 166 25.11 -5.55 3.27
C SER A 166 23.72 -6.11 2.97
N TYR A 167 23.52 -6.76 1.82
CA TYR A 167 22.25 -7.38 1.48
C TYR A 167 21.87 -8.50 2.47
N VAL A 168 22.83 -9.38 2.81
CA VAL A 168 22.62 -10.46 3.79
C VAL A 168 22.28 -9.89 5.16
N ILE A 169 22.96 -8.84 5.62
CA ILE A 169 22.63 -8.16 6.89
C ILE A 169 21.20 -7.61 6.83
N ALA A 170 20.81 -6.96 5.73
CA ALA A 170 19.44 -6.47 5.57
C ALA A 170 18.42 -7.61 5.66
N LEU A 171 18.68 -8.74 5.00
CA LEU A 171 17.80 -9.92 5.08
C LEU A 171 17.71 -10.51 6.48
N VAL A 172 18.83 -10.57 7.22
CA VAL A 172 18.81 -11.01 8.61
C VAL A 172 17.91 -10.10 9.43
N LEU A 173 18.09 -8.77 9.35
CA LEU A 173 17.25 -7.80 10.07
C LEU A 173 15.76 -7.94 9.72
N VAL A 174 15.45 -8.24 8.46
CA VAL A 174 14.07 -8.45 7.99
C VAL A 174 13.51 -9.76 8.57
N PHE A 175 14.20 -10.88 8.41
CA PHE A 175 13.66 -12.20 8.76
C PHE A 175 13.75 -12.55 10.25
N THR A 176 14.56 -11.82 11.04
CA THR A 176 14.54 -11.96 12.50
C THR A 176 13.46 -11.11 13.17
N SER A 177 12.74 -10.26 12.40
CA SER A 177 11.70 -9.38 12.91
C SER A 177 10.31 -9.94 12.59
N SER A 178 9.48 -10.11 13.62
CA SER A 178 8.07 -10.50 13.46
C SER A 178 7.24 -9.46 12.70
N ILE A 179 7.72 -8.22 12.61
CA ILE A 179 7.04 -7.12 11.91
C ILE A 179 7.47 -7.04 10.45
N TYR A 180 8.76 -7.29 10.15
CA TYR A 180 9.29 -7.09 8.80
C TYR A 180 9.18 -8.33 7.93
N ALA A 181 9.25 -9.53 8.50
CA ALA A 181 9.18 -10.76 7.72
C ALA A 181 7.85 -10.90 6.95
N PRO A 182 6.67 -10.63 7.56
CA PRO A 182 5.39 -10.70 6.85
C PRO A 182 5.31 -9.66 5.72
N VAL A 183 5.67 -8.40 5.98
CA VAL A 183 5.65 -7.31 4.99
C VAL A 183 6.58 -7.59 3.79
N TYR A 184 7.67 -8.33 4.00
CA TYR A 184 8.60 -8.70 2.94
C TYR A 184 8.12 -9.91 2.11
N ARG A 185 7.12 -10.67 2.59
CA ARG A 185 6.60 -11.89 1.94
C ARG A 185 5.07 -11.91 1.90
N THR A 186 4.45 -12.55 2.89
CA THR A 186 3.05 -12.99 2.88
C THR A 186 2.05 -11.83 2.96
N GLN A 187 2.41 -10.76 3.64
CA GLN A 187 1.59 -9.56 3.81
C GLN A 187 2.16 -8.37 3.03
N TYR A 188 2.69 -8.65 1.84
CA TYR A 188 3.27 -7.61 1.00
C TYR A 188 2.23 -6.54 0.63
N ASN A 189 2.59 -5.28 0.88
CA ASN A 189 1.91 -4.10 0.36
C ASN A 189 3.00 -3.08 0.01
N PHE A 190 2.89 -2.44 -1.16
CA PHE A 190 3.89 -1.49 -1.64
C PHE A 190 4.13 -0.32 -0.65
N GLN A 191 3.06 0.25 -0.09
CA GLN A 191 3.14 1.32 0.92
C GLN A 191 3.99 0.90 2.13
N SER A 192 3.72 -0.30 2.65
CA SER A 192 4.44 -0.88 3.79
C SER A 192 5.88 -1.23 3.43
N ALA A 193 6.12 -1.75 2.23
CA ALA A 193 7.45 -2.09 1.76
C ALA A 193 8.35 -0.85 1.63
N VAL A 194 7.85 0.24 1.03
CA VAL A 194 8.58 1.51 0.94
C VAL A 194 8.82 2.10 2.33
N SER A 195 7.81 2.09 3.19
CA SER A 195 7.91 2.64 4.55
C SER A 195 8.90 1.87 5.43
N ASN A 196 9.03 0.55 5.24
CA ASN A 196 9.90 -0.30 6.06
C ASN A 196 11.30 -0.53 5.46
N PHE A 197 11.44 -0.55 4.14
CA PHE A 197 12.67 -1.00 3.46
C PHE A 197 13.28 0.01 2.48
N GLY A 198 12.62 1.15 2.27
CA GLY A 198 13.02 2.16 1.30
C GLY A 198 12.41 1.95 -0.08
N LEU A 199 12.41 3.01 -0.88
CA LEU A 199 11.75 3.04 -2.18
C LEU A 199 12.34 2.03 -3.17
N ILE A 200 13.67 1.91 -3.24
CA ILE A 200 14.30 0.97 -4.20
C ILE A 200 13.97 -0.48 -3.82
N THR A 201 13.97 -0.80 -2.53
CA THR A 201 13.60 -2.14 -2.06
C THR A 201 12.12 -2.43 -2.31
N GLY A 202 11.25 -1.45 -2.08
CA GLY A 202 9.82 -1.53 -2.41
C GLY A 202 9.61 -1.81 -3.89
N MET A 203 10.25 -1.04 -4.78
CA MET A 203 10.16 -1.25 -6.24
C MET A 203 10.66 -2.62 -6.70
N ARG A 204 11.73 -3.12 -6.08
CA ARG A 204 12.24 -4.47 -6.34
C ARG A 204 11.25 -5.55 -5.89
N LEU A 205 10.67 -5.42 -4.69
CA LEU A 205 9.63 -6.34 -4.20
C LEU A 205 8.41 -6.32 -5.12
N ASP A 206 8.00 -5.13 -5.53
CA ASP A 206 6.86 -4.94 -6.42
C ASP A 206 7.07 -5.62 -7.76
N LEU A 207 8.24 -5.40 -8.38
CA LEU A 207 8.62 -6.08 -9.61
C LEU A 207 8.67 -7.60 -9.43
N GLN A 208 9.19 -8.08 -8.29
CA GLN A 208 9.24 -9.52 -7.98
C GLN A 208 7.83 -10.11 -7.91
N ASN A 209 6.91 -9.48 -7.19
CA ASN A 209 5.54 -9.97 -7.04
C ASN A 209 4.76 -9.90 -8.36
N ASN A 210 5.00 -8.88 -9.19
CA ASN A 210 4.42 -8.78 -10.52
C ASN A 210 4.92 -9.87 -11.50
N LEU A 211 6.19 -10.26 -11.40
CA LEU A 211 6.78 -11.24 -12.33
C LEU A 211 6.57 -12.70 -11.90
N PHE A 212 6.61 -12.97 -10.59
CA PHE A 212 6.62 -14.33 -10.05
C PHE A 212 5.34 -14.69 -9.27
N GLY A 213 4.42 -13.74 -9.12
CA GLY A 213 3.26 -13.87 -8.24
C GLY A 213 3.64 -13.67 -6.77
N GLY A 214 2.65 -13.23 -5.97
CA GLY A 214 2.78 -13.22 -4.51
C GLY A 214 2.61 -14.62 -3.92
N ASP A 215 3.15 -14.82 -2.72
CA ASP A 215 2.88 -16.02 -1.92
C ASP A 215 1.45 -15.91 -1.36
N LEU A 216 0.51 -16.64 -1.96
CA LEU A 216 -0.90 -16.68 -1.54
C LEU A 216 -1.05 -17.73 -0.43
N SER A 217 -0.55 -17.41 0.75
CA SER A 217 -0.82 -18.18 1.97
C SER A 217 -1.93 -17.48 2.76
N PHE A 218 -3.06 -18.15 2.96
CA PHE A 218 -4.08 -17.67 3.90
C PHE A 218 -3.66 -18.08 5.32
N GLU A 219 -3.64 -17.13 6.25
CA GLU A 219 -3.47 -17.44 7.67
C GLU A 219 -4.79 -18.02 8.21
N GLU A 220 -4.72 -19.06 9.05
CA GLU A 220 -5.91 -19.51 9.80
C GLU A 220 -6.33 -18.35 10.72
N GLU A 221 -7.55 -17.82 10.53
CA GLU A 221 -8.08 -16.79 11.42
C GLU A 221 -8.14 -17.34 12.86
N ASP A 222 -7.50 -16.65 13.79
CA ASP A 222 -7.70 -16.89 15.22
C ASP A 222 -9.11 -16.40 15.61
N THR A 223 -10.09 -17.27 15.41
CA THR A 223 -11.52 -17.03 15.68
C THR A 223 -11.82 -16.75 17.15
N THR A 224 -10.84 -16.83 18.06
CA THR A 224 -11.07 -16.60 19.49
C THR A 224 -11.40 -15.14 19.83
N ALA A 225 -10.93 -14.15 19.05
CA ALA A 225 -11.04 -12.73 19.40
C ALA A 225 -12.40 -12.08 19.07
N PHE A 226 -13.12 -12.54 18.05
CA PHE A 226 -14.37 -11.90 17.59
C PHE A 226 -15.65 -12.48 18.21
N TYR A 227 -15.57 -13.67 18.81
CA TYR A 227 -16.75 -14.35 19.38
C TYR A 227 -16.77 -14.35 20.92
N THR A 228 -15.71 -13.92 21.61
CA THR A 228 -15.68 -13.82 23.08
C THR A 228 -16.43 -12.61 23.64
N SER A 229 -16.90 -11.67 22.83
CA SER A 229 -17.81 -10.61 23.31
C SER A 229 -19.27 -11.06 23.46
N GLY A 230 -19.55 -12.35 23.21
CA GLY A 230 -20.86 -12.98 23.40
C GLY A 230 -20.90 -14.04 24.49
N THR A 231 -19.91 -14.11 25.38
CA THR A 231 -20.14 -14.80 26.66
C THR A 231 -20.99 -13.91 27.53
N ASP A 232 -22.18 -14.40 27.86
CA ASP A 232 -23.09 -13.90 28.87
C ASP A 232 -22.36 -13.62 30.20
N GLU A 233 -21.69 -12.47 30.32
CA GLU A 233 -21.42 -11.88 31.62
C GLU A 233 -22.71 -11.21 32.07
N ALA A 234 -23.44 -11.93 32.92
CA ALA A 234 -24.52 -11.39 33.71
C ALA A 234 -23.98 -10.20 34.54
N GLU A 235 -24.13 -8.99 34.02
CA GLU A 235 -23.98 -7.77 34.81
C GLU A 235 -25.08 -7.77 35.89
N GLU A 236 -24.69 -8.05 37.13
CA GLU A 236 -25.51 -7.81 38.32
C GLU A 236 -25.77 -6.30 38.46
N HIS A 237 -26.92 -5.84 37.96
CA HIS A 237 -27.47 -4.53 38.32
C HIS A 237 -28.50 -4.71 39.45
N PRO A 238 -28.55 -3.81 40.47
CA PRO A 238 -29.31 -4.05 41.70
C PRO A 238 -30.82 -4.07 41.47
N GLU A 239 -31.49 -5.01 42.14
CA GLU A 239 -32.92 -5.31 42.10
C GLU A 239 -33.83 -4.06 42.17
N LYS A 240 -34.75 -3.97 41.20
CA LYS A 240 -36.04 -3.29 41.37
C LYS A 240 -37.16 -4.34 41.42
N PRO A 241 -38.26 -4.11 42.17
CA PRO A 241 -39.25 -5.14 42.46
C PRO A 241 -40.06 -5.55 41.22
N PRO A 242 -40.62 -6.78 41.23
CA PRO A 242 -41.03 -7.49 40.02
C PRO A 242 -42.34 -6.94 39.45
N ALA A 243 -42.32 -6.61 38.15
CA ALA A 243 -43.51 -6.61 37.33
C ALA A 243 -43.53 -7.93 36.54
N GLU A 244 -44.61 -8.68 36.69
CA GLU A 244 -44.87 -9.92 35.96
C GLU A 244 -44.98 -9.62 34.46
N GLU A 245 -43.93 -9.92 33.70
CA GLU A 245 -44.02 -10.11 32.25
C GLU A 245 -43.86 -11.59 31.90
N PRO A 246 -44.63 -12.10 30.92
CA PRO A 246 -44.56 -13.50 30.53
C PRO A 246 -43.18 -13.80 29.97
N THR A 247 -42.56 -14.85 30.49
CA THR A 247 -41.28 -15.41 30.02
C THR A 247 -41.37 -15.78 28.54
N ALA A 248 -41.00 -14.84 27.65
CA ALA A 248 -40.80 -15.11 26.24
C ALA A 248 -39.56 -16.00 26.12
N SER A 249 -39.72 -17.20 25.54
CA SER A 249 -38.58 -18.07 25.23
C SER A 249 -37.57 -17.32 24.35
N PRO A 250 -36.26 -17.46 24.59
CA PRO A 250 -35.25 -16.72 23.83
C PRO A 250 -35.38 -17.06 22.34
N ILE A 251 -35.48 -16.02 21.49
CA ILE A 251 -35.52 -16.17 20.04
C ILE A 251 -34.17 -16.72 19.58
N VAL A 252 -34.15 -17.95 19.05
CA VAL A 252 -32.93 -18.56 18.50
C VAL A 252 -32.79 -18.13 17.04
N TYR A 253 -31.86 -17.22 16.79
CA TYR A 253 -31.52 -16.77 15.44
C TYR A 253 -30.71 -17.83 14.67
N GLY A 254 -31.02 -17.98 13.38
CA GLY A 254 -30.29 -18.84 12.45
C GLY A 254 -28.97 -18.22 11.97
N TYR A 255 -28.37 -18.83 10.95
CA TYR A 255 -27.13 -18.37 10.34
C TYR A 255 -27.37 -17.82 8.93
N ASN A 256 -26.57 -16.84 8.51
CA ASN A 256 -26.55 -16.33 7.14
C ASN A 256 -25.65 -17.23 6.28
N THR A 257 -26.26 -18.18 5.59
CA THR A 257 -25.56 -19.14 4.73
C THR A 257 -25.99 -19.04 3.28
N ILE A 258 -25.07 -19.32 2.37
CA ILE A 258 -25.34 -19.50 0.94
C ILE A 258 -24.97 -20.95 0.62
N ASP A 259 -25.84 -21.64 -0.09
CA ASP A 259 -25.59 -23.01 -0.54
C ASP A 259 -24.63 -22.98 -1.73
N ILE A 260 -23.35 -23.24 -1.46
CA ILE A 260 -22.27 -23.24 -2.46
C ILE A 260 -21.66 -24.64 -2.50
N ASP A 261 -21.70 -25.26 -3.67
CA ASP A 261 -21.06 -26.55 -3.93
C ASP A 261 -19.57 -26.35 -4.23
N PHE A 262 -18.76 -26.24 -3.17
CA PHE A 262 -17.32 -26.07 -3.29
C PHE A 262 -16.63 -27.27 -3.93
N ASP A 263 -17.18 -28.48 -3.76
CA ASP A 263 -16.64 -29.70 -4.37
C ASP A 263 -16.75 -29.60 -5.90
N GLN A 264 -17.92 -29.22 -6.42
CA GLN A 264 -18.13 -28.98 -7.84
C GLN A 264 -17.23 -27.85 -8.36
N LEU A 265 -17.10 -26.73 -7.62
CA LEU A 265 -16.24 -25.61 -8.01
C LEU A 265 -14.77 -26.03 -8.10
N ASN A 266 -14.33 -26.96 -7.25
CA ASN A 266 -12.95 -27.41 -7.19
C ASN A 266 -12.55 -28.36 -8.34
N GLU A 267 -13.50 -28.99 -9.04
CA GLU A 267 -13.19 -29.97 -10.11
C GLU A 267 -12.33 -29.39 -11.24
N ASN A 268 -12.57 -28.13 -11.63
CA ASN A 268 -11.87 -27.45 -12.72
C ASN A 268 -11.12 -26.18 -12.26
N ALA A 269 -10.98 -25.98 -10.95
CA ALA A 269 -10.30 -24.83 -10.37
C ALA A 269 -8.77 -24.98 -10.44
N SER A 270 -8.07 -23.85 -10.59
CA SER A 270 -6.63 -23.78 -10.30
C SER A 270 -6.37 -24.00 -8.81
N ASP A 271 -5.13 -24.35 -8.45
CA ASP A 271 -4.75 -24.55 -7.04
C ASP A 271 -5.01 -23.29 -6.18
N GLN A 272 -4.88 -22.10 -6.78
CA GLN A 272 -5.20 -20.83 -6.13
C GLN A 272 -6.68 -20.68 -5.79
N ILE A 273 -7.56 -21.10 -6.70
CA ILE A 273 -9.01 -21.03 -6.49
C ILE A 273 -9.46 -22.12 -5.51
N LYS A 274 -8.80 -23.29 -5.51
CA LYS A 274 -9.04 -24.32 -4.49
C LYS A 274 -8.67 -23.84 -3.09
N ALA A 275 -7.50 -23.24 -2.92
CA ALA A 275 -7.08 -22.66 -1.64
C ALA A 275 -8.06 -21.57 -1.15
N LEU A 276 -8.57 -20.74 -2.06
CA LEU A 276 -9.60 -19.74 -1.72
C LEU A 276 -10.92 -20.41 -1.31
N ASN A 277 -11.36 -21.44 -2.03
CA ASN A 277 -12.57 -22.18 -1.70
C ASN A 277 -12.46 -22.87 -0.33
N GLU A 278 -11.32 -23.51 -0.05
CA GLU A 278 -11.01 -24.12 1.25
C GLU A 278 -11.04 -23.08 2.37
N TYR A 279 -10.44 -21.90 2.15
CA TYR A 279 -10.49 -20.79 3.10
C TYR A 279 -11.94 -20.36 3.36
N VAL A 280 -12.73 -20.06 2.32
CA VAL A 280 -14.12 -19.61 2.49
C VAL A 280 -14.99 -20.68 3.17
N GLN A 281 -14.78 -21.95 2.85
CA GLN A 281 -15.48 -23.07 3.48
C GLN A 281 -15.12 -23.23 4.97
N SER A 282 -13.92 -22.82 5.38
CA SER A 282 -13.48 -22.86 6.78
C SER A 282 -14.14 -21.79 7.66
N LEU A 283 -14.69 -20.73 7.06
CA LEU A 283 -15.26 -19.61 7.80
C LEU A 283 -16.59 -19.97 8.46
N ALA A 284 -16.75 -19.56 9.72
CA ALA A 284 -18.03 -19.65 10.42
C ALA A 284 -19.05 -18.64 9.85
N PRO A 285 -20.26 -19.08 9.45
CA PRO A 285 -21.30 -18.16 9.00
C PRO A 285 -21.68 -17.15 10.09
N SER A 286 -22.08 -15.94 9.68
CA SER A 286 -22.57 -14.93 10.64
C SER A 286 -23.96 -15.29 11.17
N ARG A 287 -24.23 -14.97 12.44
CA ARG A 287 -25.56 -15.16 13.03
C ARG A 287 -26.53 -14.09 12.53
N GLN A 288 -27.78 -14.50 12.37
CA GLN A 288 -28.89 -13.56 12.28
C GLN A 288 -29.11 -12.89 13.64
N ASN A 289 -29.83 -11.77 13.64
CA ASN A 289 -30.13 -10.97 14.82
C ASN A 289 -31.47 -10.24 14.63
N GLU A 290 -31.85 -9.43 15.61
CA GLU A 290 -33.11 -8.67 15.60
C GLU A 290 -33.23 -7.68 14.42
N TYR A 291 -32.11 -7.27 13.82
CA TYR A 291 -32.07 -6.38 12.66
C TYR A 291 -32.21 -7.11 11.33
N THR A 292 -32.16 -8.45 11.33
CA THR A 292 -32.22 -9.25 10.10
C THR A 292 -33.58 -9.10 9.42
N GLY A 293 -33.57 -8.54 8.21
CA GLY A 293 -34.79 -8.31 7.43
C GLY A 293 -35.59 -7.05 7.81
N LEU A 294 -35.10 -6.23 8.76
CA LEU A 294 -35.78 -5.03 9.26
C LEU A 294 -36.24 -4.08 8.13
N PHE A 295 -35.45 -3.98 7.05
CA PHE A 295 -35.71 -3.10 5.91
C PHE A 295 -36.16 -3.83 4.64
N LYS A 296 -36.65 -5.08 4.74
CA LYS A 296 -37.11 -5.83 3.57
C LYS A 296 -38.20 -5.06 2.80
N GLY A 297 -38.02 -4.92 1.49
CA GLY A 297 -38.95 -4.20 0.62
C GLY A 297 -38.85 -2.67 0.67
N LYS A 298 -37.91 -2.09 1.43
CA LYS A 298 -37.62 -0.65 1.42
C LYS A 298 -36.65 -0.30 0.29
N ASN A 299 -36.66 0.96 -0.12
CA ASN A 299 -35.65 1.53 -1.02
C ASN A 299 -34.33 1.73 -0.28
N LEU A 300 -33.21 1.52 -0.96
CA LEU A 300 -31.88 1.87 -0.48
C LEU A 300 -31.40 3.15 -1.16
N ILE A 301 -30.97 4.13 -0.35
CA ILE A 301 -30.24 5.32 -0.81
C ILE A 301 -28.89 5.29 -0.13
N LEU A 302 -27.83 5.11 -0.91
CA LEU A 302 -26.45 5.14 -0.45
C LEU A 302 -25.84 6.51 -0.77
N ILE A 303 -25.22 7.14 0.24
CA ILE A 303 -24.56 8.43 0.09
C ILE A 303 -23.10 8.26 0.51
N THR A 304 -22.19 8.36 -0.47
CA THR A 304 -20.76 8.48 -0.22
C THR A 304 -20.45 9.93 0.14
N ALA A 305 -20.06 10.17 1.39
CA ALA A 305 -19.67 11.50 1.84
C ALA A 305 -18.17 11.73 1.59
N GLU A 306 -17.86 12.57 0.59
CA GLU A 306 -16.47 12.84 0.16
C GLU A 306 -15.64 13.49 1.27
N ALA A 307 -14.44 12.94 1.51
CA ALA A 307 -13.50 13.39 2.55
C ALA A 307 -14.14 13.64 3.94
N PHE A 308 -15.18 12.88 4.28
CA PHE A 308 -15.93 13.06 5.51
C PHE A 308 -15.20 12.46 6.73
N SER A 309 -15.33 13.14 7.87
CA SER A 309 -14.82 12.71 9.17
C SER A 309 -15.85 13.01 10.25
N ALA A 310 -16.00 12.13 11.25
CA ALA A 310 -17.03 12.26 12.28
C ALA A 310 -16.90 13.56 13.11
N GLU A 311 -15.70 14.13 13.18
CA GLU A 311 -15.38 15.38 13.88
C GLU A 311 -16.09 16.61 13.29
N VAL A 312 -16.63 16.51 12.07
CA VAL A 312 -17.40 17.60 11.47
C VAL A 312 -18.90 17.56 11.83
N ILE A 313 -19.33 16.55 12.58
CA ILE A 313 -20.71 16.43 13.07
C ILE A 313 -20.88 17.34 14.28
N ASP A 314 -21.70 18.38 14.13
CA ASP A 314 -21.89 19.41 15.14
C ASP A 314 -23.35 19.88 15.14
N PRO A 315 -24.00 20.02 16.31
CA PRO A 315 -25.40 20.40 16.42
C PRO A 315 -25.70 21.82 15.91
N GLU A 316 -24.72 22.73 15.90
CA GLU A 316 -24.88 24.12 15.47
C GLU A 316 -24.35 24.35 14.05
N LEU A 317 -23.14 23.85 13.76
CA LEU A 317 -22.46 24.09 12.48
C LEU A 317 -22.97 23.16 11.37
N THR A 318 -23.31 21.91 11.70
CA THR A 318 -23.79 20.91 10.72
C THR A 318 -25.09 20.22 11.18
N PRO A 319 -26.17 20.99 11.47
CA PRO A 319 -27.37 20.47 12.14
C PRO A 319 -28.08 19.36 11.37
N THR A 320 -27.98 19.35 10.03
CA THR A 320 -28.55 18.27 9.21
C THR A 320 -27.74 16.97 9.34
N LEU A 321 -26.40 17.05 9.35
CA LEU A 321 -25.53 15.89 9.57
C LEU A 321 -25.70 15.36 10.99
N TYR A 322 -25.76 16.25 11.98
CA TYR A 322 -26.07 15.90 13.36
C TYR A 322 -27.39 15.14 13.48
N ARG A 323 -28.45 15.61 12.81
CA ARG A 323 -29.74 14.90 12.82
C ARG A 323 -29.67 13.52 12.17
N LEU A 324 -28.95 13.38 11.06
CA LEU A 324 -28.77 12.07 10.40
C LEU A 324 -28.01 11.10 11.30
N ALA A 325 -26.94 11.55 11.94
CA ALA A 325 -26.10 10.72 12.81
C ALA A 325 -26.79 10.34 14.14
N THR A 326 -27.72 11.15 14.65
CA THR A 326 -28.33 10.94 15.98
C THR A 326 -29.73 10.34 15.95
N LYS A 327 -30.38 10.25 14.78
CA LYS A 327 -31.75 9.71 14.65
C LYS A 327 -31.82 8.32 13.99
N GLY A 328 -30.67 7.78 13.55
CA GLY A 328 -30.56 6.46 12.94
C GLY A 328 -29.71 5.51 13.78
N ILE A 329 -29.33 4.38 13.16
CA ILE A 329 -28.29 3.48 13.68
C ILE A 329 -26.95 4.14 13.37
N ASN A 330 -26.14 4.38 14.39
CA ASN A 330 -24.84 5.04 14.26
C ASN A 330 -23.72 4.07 14.68
N PHE A 331 -22.71 3.94 13.83
CA PHE A 331 -21.50 3.18 14.11
C PHE A 331 -20.39 4.17 14.43
N THR A 332 -20.03 4.29 15.71
CA THR A 332 -19.02 5.26 16.19
C THR A 332 -17.60 4.86 15.86
N ASP A 333 -17.36 3.57 15.69
CA ASP A 333 -16.04 2.96 15.51
C ASP A 333 -15.92 2.37 14.10
N TYR A 334 -16.33 3.15 13.09
CA TYR A 334 -16.17 2.80 11.69
C TYR A 334 -14.90 3.47 11.12
N TYR A 335 -14.01 2.65 10.57
CA TYR A 335 -12.77 3.10 9.95
C TYR A 335 -12.70 2.59 8.52
N GLN A 336 -12.49 3.52 7.58
CA GLN A 336 -12.29 3.17 6.19
C GLN A 336 -10.81 3.24 5.85
N PRO A 337 -10.18 2.14 5.38
CA PRO A 337 -8.82 2.17 4.92
C PRO A 337 -8.66 3.19 3.79
N SER A 338 -7.89 4.24 4.04
CA SER A 338 -7.53 5.23 3.03
C SER A 338 -6.59 4.55 2.04
N SER A 339 -7.16 3.95 1.00
CA SER A 339 -6.47 3.31 -0.12
C SER A 339 -7.21 3.75 -1.36
N ALA A 340 -6.51 4.25 -2.38
CA ALA A 340 -7.13 4.67 -3.66
C ALA A 340 -8.21 5.79 -3.59
N GLY A 341 -8.22 6.63 -2.55
CA GLY A 341 -9.16 7.76 -2.42
C GLY A 341 -10.63 7.34 -2.45
N THR A 342 -11.49 8.13 -3.12
CA THR A 342 -12.94 7.86 -3.27
C THR A 342 -13.20 6.49 -3.89
N THR A 343 -12.45 6.13 -4.94
CA THR A 343 -12.63 4.86 -5.65
C THR A 343 -12.33 3.66 -4.77
N GLY A 344 -11.36 3.73 -3.86
CA GLY A 344 -11.12 2.61 -2.93
C GLY A 344 -12.23 2.46 -1.90
N GLY A 345 -12.77 3.57 -1.40
CA GLY A 345 -13.91 3.55 -0.50
C GLY A 345 -15.18 2.97 -1.12
N GLU A 346 -15.53 3.43 -2.32
CA GLU A 346 -16.64 2.88 -3.09
C GLU A 346 -16.44 1.39 -3.39
N TYR A 347 -15.21 0.96 -3.64
CA TYR A 347 -14.89 -0.43 -3.94
C TYR A 347 -15.17 -1.31 -2.72
N GLN A 348 -14.71 -0.89 -1.54
CA GLN A 348 -14.98 -1.58 -0.27
C GLN A 348 -16.47 -1.70 0.00
N ILE A 349 -17.25 -0.63 -0.21
CA ILE A 349 -18.70 -0.63 0.05
C ILE A 349 -19.45 -1.53 -0.94
N ILE A 350 -19.09 -1.49 -2.22
CA ILE A 350 -19.82 -2.21 -3.28
C ILE A 350 -19.45 -3.69 -3.33
N PHE A 351 -18.17 -4.01 -3.13
CA PHE A 351 -17.62 -5.36 -3.28
C PHE A 351 -17.38 -6.08 -1.96
N GLY A 352 -17.27 -5.35 -0.84
CA GLY A 352 -16.86 -5.94 0.43
C GLY A 352 -15.40 -6.40 0.45
N MET A 353 -14.54 -5.82 -0.39
CA MET A 353 -13.14 -6.22 -0.56
C MET A 353 -12.21 -5.01 -0.46
N MET A 354 -10.97 -5.26 -0.03
CA MET A 354 -9.92 -4.23 -0.04
C MET A 354 -9.48 -3.92 -1.47
N PRO A 355 -9.29 -2.64 -1.85
CA PRO A 355 -8.73 -2.28 -3.15
C PRO A 355 -7.23 -2.58 -3.15
N THR A 356 -6.76 -3.28 -4.18
CA THR A 356 -5.36 -3.74 -4.28
C THR A 356 -4.49 -2.88 -5.19
N ASP A 357 -5.09 -2.09 -6.09
CA ASP A 357 -4.38 -1.48 -7.24
C ASP A 357 -4.54 0.05 -7.30
N GLY A 358 -4.49 0.74 -6.15
CA GLY A 358 -4.30 2.20 -6.08
C GLY A 358 -5.28 3.08 -6.88
N GLY A 359 -6.46 2.56 -7.24
CA GLY A 359 -7.50 3.24 -8.04
C GLY A 359 -7.97 2.43 -9.24
N MET A 360 -7.18 1.43 -9.66
CA MET A 360 -7.50 0.56 -10.80
C MET A 360 -8.42 -0.60 -10.46
N SER A 361 -8.65 -0.90 -9.18
CA SER A 361 -9.45 -2.06 -8.76
C SER A 361 -10.85 -2.07 -9.39
N PHE A 362 -11.54 -0.92 -9.46
CA PHE A 362 -12.83 -0.82 -10.14
C PHE A 362 -12.76 -1.14 -11.64
N LYS A 363 -11.75 -0.61 -12.33
CA LYS A 363 -11.57 -0.82 -13.77
C LYS A 363 -11.17 -2.27 -14.07
N ASN A 364 -10.38 -2.87 -13.20
CA ASN A 364 -9.98 -4.27 -13.34
C ASN A 364 -11.18 -5.19 -13.06
N THR A 365 -12.03 -4.89 -12.08
CA THR A 365 -13.20 -5.72 -11.76
C THR A 365 -14.42 -5.47 -12.63
N SER A 366 -14.46 -4.38 -13.43
CA SER A 366 -15.62 -4.08 -14.29
C SER A 366 -15.91 -5.20 -15.29
N ASP A 367 -14.87 -5.90 -15.74
CA ASP A 367 -14.97 -6.96 -16.75
C ASP A 367 -15.19 -8.35 -16.14
N HIS A 368 -15.26 -8.44 -14.80
CA HIS A 368 -15.44 -9.69 -14.07
C HIS A 368 -16.90 -9.92 -13.67
N LEU A 369 -17.18 -11.16 -13.21
CA LEU A 369 -18.49 -11.52 -12.69
C LEU A 369 -18.71 -10.89 -11.30
N ASN A 370 -19.37 -9.74 -11.29
CA ASN A 370 -19.68 -8.97 -10.08
C ASN A 370 -20.90 -9.53 -9.32
N TYR A 371 -20.95 -10.85 -9.15
CA TYR A 371 -22.13 -11.58 -8.68
C TYR A 371 -22.58 -11.14 -7.28
N TYR A 372 -21.62 -10.94 -6.37
CA TYR A 372 -21.88 -10.65 -4.97
C TYR A 372 -21.98 -9.17 -4.62
N THR A 373 -21.81 -8.27 -5.59
CA THR A 373 -21.91 -6.84 -5.29
C THR A 373 -23.32 -6.45 -4.84
N MET A 374 -23.41 -5.42 -4.02
CA MET A 374 -24.69 -4.90 -3.49
C MET A 374 -25.71 -4.65 -4.61
N GLY A 375 -25.28 -4.05 -5.73
CA GLY A 375 -26.12 -3.78 -6.88
C GLY A 375 -26.64 -5.06 -7.55
N SER A 376 -25.77 -6.05 -7.78
CA SER A 376 -26.16 -7.33 -8.39
C SER A 376 -27.16 -8.11 -7.52
N GLN A 377 -26.98 -8.10 -6.19
CA GLN A 377 -27.90 -8.73 -5.24
C GLN A 377 -29.29 -8.07 -5.29
N LEU A 378 -29.34 -6.73 -5.23
CA LEU A 378 -30.60 -5.98 -5.25
C LEU A 378 -31.33 -6.12 -6.59
N ASN A 379 -30.62 -6.11 -7.71
CA ASN A 379 -31.22 -6.32 -9.04
C ASN A 379 -31.93 -7.68 -9.14
N ARG A 380 -31.34 -8.75 -8.60
CA ARG A 380 -31.98 -10.08 -8.57
C ARG A 380 -33.23 -10.13 -7.69
N LEU A 381 -33.34 -9.24 -6.70
CA LEU A 381 -34.53 -9.04 -5.88
C LEU A 381 -35.58 -8.13 -6.56
N GLY A 382 -35.33 -7.68 -7.80
CA GLY A 382 -36.26 -6.85 -8.57
C GLY A 382 -36.14 -5.34 -8.32
N TYR A 383 -35.08 -4.89 -7.65
CA TYR A 383 -34.83 -3.46 -7.46
C TYR A 383 -34.27 -2.81 -8.72
N TYR A 384 -34.63 -1.54 -8.94
CA TYR A 384 -34.02 -0.69 -9.95
C TYR A 384 -32.90 0.15 -9.33
N GLY A 385 -31.68 0.00 -9.84
CA GLY A 385 -30.49 0.73 -9.39
C GLY A 385 -30.09 1.87 -10.32
N LYS A 386 -29.65 3.00 -9.74
CA LYS A 386 -29.03 4.11 -10.47
C LYS A 386 -27.97 4.78 -9.60
N ALA A 387 -26.84 5.13 -10.22
CA ALA A 387 -25.78 5.94 -9.61
C ALA A 387 -25.85 7.38 -10.15
N PHE A 388 -25.49 8.34 -9.30
CA PHE A 388 -25.42 9.75 -9.64
C PHE A 388 -24.07 10.29 -9.20
N HIS A 389 -23.30 10.83 -10.13
CA HIS A 389 -22.03 11.48 -9.85
C HIS A 389 -21.88 12.67 -10.81
N ASN A 390 -21.48 13.84 -10.28
CA ASN A 390 -21.35 15.06 -11.08
C ASN A 390 -19.94 15.19 -11.66
N ASN A 391 -19.47 14.14 -12.31
CA ASN A 391 -18.20 14.10 -13.04
C ASN A 391 -18.22 12.97 -14.07
N SER A 392 -17.31 13.02 -15.05
CA SER A 392 -17.00 11.86 -15.89
C SER A 392 -16.05 10.93 -15.15
N TYR A 393 -16.37 9.64 -15.13
CA TYR A 393 -15.47 8.57 -14.70
C TYR A 393 -14.58 8.10 -15.84
#